data_AF-A0A7V8WWD2-F1
#
_entry.id   AF-A0A7V8WWD2-F1
#
_cell.length_a   1.000
_cell.length_b   1.000
_cell.length_c   1.000
_cell.angle_alpha   90.00
_cell.angle_beta   90.00
_cell.angle_gamma   90.00
#
_symmetry.space_group_name_H-M   'P 1'
#
loop_
_entity.id
_entity.type
_entity.pdbx_description
1 polymer ?
#
loop_
_entity_poly.entity_id
_entity_poly.type
_entity_poly.pdbx_seq_one_letter_code
_entity_poly.pdbx_strand_id
1 'polypeptide(L)'
;AVALAAAAEPGHGPRRLMLGGTFLSWRAFGALCDELTGVRARKVPLPRPVILGFGSALDLVRRVRPVGYPLTRDAAEIMVTMVPTDDRPTLDALGIALRPVRETVEDALRWLAAAGHLSAGHAGRLAPSA
;
A
#
# COMPACT_ATOMS: atom_id res chain seq x y z
N ALA A 1 7.04 13.86 1.74
CA ALA A 1 7.25 15.32 1.75
C ALA A 1 8.37 15.75 0.81
N VAL A 2 9.54 15.10 0.82
CA VAL A 2 10.72 15.49 0.00
C VAL A 2 10.41 15.68 -1.49
N ALA A 3 9.74 14.72 -2.14
CA ALA A 3 9.41 14.83 -3.57
C ALA A 3 8.51 16.03 -3.90
N LEU A 4 7.50 16.31 -3.07
CA LEU A 4 6.62 17.47 -3.25
C LEU A 4 7.37 18.79 -3.06
N ALA A 5 8.27 18.84 -2.08
CA ALA A 5 9.10 20.03 -1.83
C ALA A 5 10.05 20.30 -3.01
N ALA A 6 10.75 19.29 -3.51
CA ALA A 6 11.64 19.41 -4.67
C ALA A 6 10.86 19.76 -5.96
N ALA A 7 9.65 19.25 -6.13
CA ALA A 7 8.82 19.56 -7.29
C ALA A 7 8.36 21.03 -7.34
N ALA A 8 8.26 21.69 -6.18
CA ALA A 8 7.76 23.05 -6.03
C ALA A 8 8.82 24.16 -6.23
N GLU A 9 10.04 23.81 -6.66
CA GLU A 9 11.09 24.80 -6.91
C GLU A 9 10.75 25.77 -8.06
N PRO A 10 10.92 27.09 -7.88
CA PRO A 10 10.68 28.08 -8.92
C PRO A 10 11.49 27.83 -10.20
N GLY A 11 11.00 28.33 -11.34
CA GLY A 11 11.74 28.31 -12.61
C GLY A 11 11.53 27.06 -13.48
N HIS A 12 10.77 26.08 -13.02
CA HIS A 12 10.60 24.81 -13.75
C HIS A 12 9.28 24.67 -14.53
N GLY A 13 8.34 25.60 -14.36
CA GLY A 13 7.04 25.58 -15.03
C GLY A 13 6.18 24.34 -14.71
N PRO A 14 5.10 24.11 -15.48
CA PRO A 14 4.27 22.91 -15.33
C PRO A 14 5.03 21.66 -15.79
N ARG A 15 5.08 20.63 -14.94
CA ARG A 15 5.76 19.34 -15.21
C ARG A 15 4.85 18.16 -14.87
N ARG A 16 4.95 17.07 -15.64
CA ARG A 16 4.30 15.79 -15.32
C ARG A 16 5.36 14.88 -14.69
N LEU A 17 5.29 14.70 -13.38
CA LEU A 17 6.20 13.86 -12.61
C LEU A 17 5.44 12.60 -12.17
N MET A 18 5.84 11.44 -12.68
CA MET A 18 5.27 10.15 -12.27
C MET A 18 6.09 9.57 -11.12
N LEU A 19 5.44 9.23 -10.01
CA LEU A 19 6.09 8.66 -8.84
C LEU A 19 5.12 7.67 -8.16
N GLY A 20 5.16 6.41 -8.58
CA GLY A 20 4.31 5.34 -8.03
C GLY A 20 4.93 4.61 -6.83
N GLY A 21 6.23 4.76 -6.62
CA GLY A 21 7.00 4.10 -5.57
C GLY A 21 7.46 2.70 -5.96
N THR A 22 8.02 1.98 -4.97
CA THR A 22 8.43 0.59 -5.16
C THR A 22 7.21 -0.31 -5.32
N PHE A 23 7.04 -0.86 -6.53
CA PHE A 23 5.96 -1.80 -6.81
C PHE A 23 6.23 -3.17 -6.17
N LEU A 24 5.21 -3.71 -5.48
CA LEU A 24 5.20 -5.09 -5.00
C LEU A 24 3.92 -5.78 -5.49
N SER A 25 4.06 -6.99 -6.00
CA SER A 25 2.88 -7.85 -6.21
C SER A 25 2.24 -8.20 -4.87
N TRP A 26 0.94 -8.52 -4.86
CA TRP A 26 0.24 -8.99 -3.65
C TRP A 26 0.95 -10.18 -2.98
N ARG A 27 1.53 -11.08 -3.78
CA ARG A 27 2.32 -12.22 -3.27
C ARG A 27 3.61 -11.76 -2.60
N ALA A 28 4.35 -10.84 -3.22
CA ALA A 28 5.59 -10.29 -2.68
C ALA A 28 5.34 -9.47 -1.41
N PHE A 29 4.29 -8.65 -1.38
CA PHE A 29 3.90 -7.90 -0.18
C PHE A 29 3.55 -8.84 0.98
N GLY A 30 2.73 -9.87 0.72
CA GLY A 30 2.43 -10.87 1.74
C GLY A 30 3.65 -11.66 2.21
N ALA A 31 4.61 -11.97 1.32
CA ALA A 31 5.86 -12.63 1.69
C ALA A 31 6.75 -11.73 2.56
N LEU A 32 6.84 -10.44 2.23
CA LEU A 32 7.56 -9.45 3.04
C LEU A 32 6.97 -9.33 4.45
N CYS A 33 5.63 -9.30 4.57
CA CYS A 33 4.98 -9.31 5.89
C CYS A 33 5.30 -10.57 6.70
N ASP A 34 5.27 -11.76 6.07
CA ASP A 34 5.63 -13.01 6.76
C ASP A 34 7.07 -12.99 7.25
N GLU A 35 7.98 -12.45 6.44
CA GLU A 35 9.39 -12.37 6.77
C GLU A 35 9.65 -11.41 7.93
N LEU A 36 9.06 -10.21 7.87
CA LEU A 36 9.22 -9.16 8.88
C LEU A 36 8.62 -9.56 10.24
N THR A 37 7.40 -10.12 10.24
CA THR A 37 6.73 -10.56 11.47
C THR A 37 7.28 -11.89 11.99
N GLY A 38 7.84 -12.72 11.10
CA GLY A 38 8.15 -14.12 11.38
C GLY A 38 6.91 -15.02 11.45
N VAL A 39 5.73 -14.53 11.06
CA VAL A 39 4.44 -15.23 11.16
C VAL A 39 3.92 -15.52 9.76
N ARG A 40 3.60 -16.80 9.47
CA ARG A 40 3.00 -17.19 8.19
C ARG A 40 1.51 -16.88 8.17
N ALA A 41 1.11 -15.79 7.52
CA ALA A 41 -0.31 -15.46 7.37
C ALA A 41 -0.99 -16.37 6.32
N ARG A 42 -2.24 -16.78 6.58
CA ARG A 42 -3.06 -17.48 5.58
C ARG A 42 -3.41 -16.54 4.44
N LYS A 43 -3.00 -16.89 3.22
CA LYS A 43 -3.25 -16.12 2.00
C LYS A 43 -4.23 -16.87 1.11
N VAL A 44 -5.36 -16.25 0.82
CA VAL A 44 -6.38 -16.83 -0.08
C VAL A 44 -6.27 -16.13 -1.44
N PRO A 45 -5.99 -16.86 -2.53
CA PRO A 45 -6.01 -16.27 -3.87
C PRO A 45 -7.46 -15.92 -4.23
N LEU A 46 -7.71 -14.64 -4.50
CA LEU A 46 -9.02 -14.17 -4.95
C LEU A 46 -8.94 -13.83 -6.45
N PRO A 47 -9.72 -14.50 -7.31
CA PRO A 47 -9.79 -14.14 -8.72
C PRO A 47 -10.31 -12.71 -8.90
N ARG A 48 -9.81 -12.02 -9.92
CA ARG A 48 -10.24 -10.68 -10.31
C ARG A 48 -11.78 -10.48 -10.29
N PRO A 49 -12.62 -11.28 -10.98
CA PRO A 49 -14.05 -11.04 -11.01
C PRO A 49 -14.71 -11.09 -9.63
N VAL A 50 -14.14 -11.87 -8.70
CA VAL A 50 -14.64 -11.98 -7.32
C VAL A 50 -14.41 -10.68 -6.55
N ILE A 51 -13.19 -10.12 -6.61
CA ILE A 51 -12.85 -8.85 -5.94
C ILE A 51 -13.70 -7.71 -6.51
N LEU A 52 -13.87 -7.68 -7.85
CA LEU A 52 -14.71 -6.69 -8.52
C LEU A 52 -16.17 -6.81 -8.12
N GLY A 53 -16.70 -8.04 -8.05
CA GLY A 53 -18.05 -8.33 -7.59
C GLY A 53 -18.29 -7.84 -6.15
N PHE A 54 -17.33 -8.08 -5.24
CA PHE A 54 -17.41 -7.57 -3.87
C PHE A 54 -17.43 -6.04 -3.81
N GLY A 55 -16.59 -5.37 -4.61
CA GLY A 55 -16.59 -3.91 -4.70
C GLY A 55 -17.96 -3.37 -5.15
N SER A 56 -18.53 -3.93 -6.22
CA SER A 56 -19.87 -3.55 -6.70
C SER A 56 -20.98 -3.82 -5.68
N ALA A 57 -20.93 -4.97 -4.99
CA ALA A 57 -21.92 -5.32 -3.98
C ALA A 57 -21.89 -4.34 -2.81
N LEU A 58 -20.69 -3.97 -2.34
CA LEU A 58 -20.54 -2.97 -1.28
C LEU A 58 -21.03 -1.59 -1.70
N ASP A 59 -20.78 -1.18 -2.95
CA ASP A 59 -21.30 0.08 -3.48
C ASP A 59 -22.83 0.11 -3.51
N LEU A 60 -23.48 -1.01 -3.80
CA LEU A 60 -24.94 -1.12 -3.73
C LEU A 60 -25.43 -1.00 -2.28
N VAL A 61 -24.80 -1.70 -1.34
CA VAL A 61 -25.17 -1.63 0.10
C VAL A 61 -24.97 -0.21 0.64
N ARG A 62 -23.94 0.51 0.19
CA ARG A 62 -23.69 1.91 0.58
C ARG A 62 -24.82 2.86 0.25
N ARG A 63 -25.63 2.57 -0.78
CA ARG A 63 -26.79 3.40 -1.15
C ARG A 63 -27.88 3.40 -0.09
N VAL A 64 -27.95 2.35 0.73
CA VAL A 64 -28.99 2.19 1.76
C VAL A 64 -28.45 2.36 3.18
N ARG A 65 -27.15 2.15 3.41
CA ARG A 65 -26.53 2.32 4.73
C ARG A 65 -25.04 2.61 4.62
N PRO A 66 -24.45 3.40 5.54
CA PRO A 66 -23.00 3.56 5.58
C PRO A 66 -22.32 2.23 5.88
N VAL A 67 -21.22 1.96 5.16
CA VAL A 67 -20.36 0.78 5.34
C VAL A 67 -18.94 1.27 5.65
N GLY A 68 -18.41 0.93 6.81
CA GLY A 68 -17.08 1.40 7.26
C GLY A 68 -15.88 0.71 6.57
N TYR A 69 -16.12 -0.31 5.75
CA TYR A 69 -15.07 -0.96 4.97
C TYR A 69 -14.70 -0.08 3.76
N PRO A 70 -13.43 0.01 3.32
CA PRO A 70 -13.03 0.96 2.26
C PRO A 70 -13.20 0.45 0.82
N LEU A 71 -13.53 -0.83 0.61
CA LEU A 71 -13.60 -1.39 -0.75
C LEU A 71 -14.81 -0.88 -1.54
N THR A 72 -14.54 -0.36 -2.74
CA THR A 72 -15.50 0.02 -3.79
C THR A 72 -15.14 -0.72 -5.08
N ARG A 73 -16.00 -0.68 -6.10
CA ARG A 73 -15.71 -1.28 -7.42
C ARG A 73 -14.47 -0.66 -8.08
N ASP A 74 -14.28 0.64 -7.92
CA ASP A 74 -13.13 1.37 -8.50
C ASP A 74 -11.84 1.05 -7.75
N ALA A 75 -11.88 1.00 -6.41
CA ALA A 75 -10.73 0.57 -5.61
C ALA A 75 -10.32 -0.87 -5.97
N ALA A 76 -11.31 -1.76 -6.14
CA ALA A 76 -11.07 -3.13 -6.59
C ALA A 76 -10.41 -3.17 -7.98
N GLU A 77 -10.86 -2.35 -8.93
CA GLU A 77 -10.27 -2.26 -10.28
C GLU A 77 -8.81 -1.82 -10.20
N ILE A 78 -8.50 -0.79 -9.39
CA ILE A 78 -7.13 -0.33 -9.16
C ILE A 78 -6.26 -1.47 -8.59
N MET A 79 -6.73 -2.16 -7.55
CA MET A 79 -5.98 -3.24 -6.89
C MET A 79 -5.64 -4.40 -7.82
N VAL A 80 -6.50 -4.72 -8.78
CA VAL A 80 -6.32 -5.88 -9.69
C VAL A 80 -5.67 -5.50 -11.02
N THR A 81 -5.54 -4.22 -11.35
CA THR A 81 -4.93 -3.72 -12.60
C THR A 81 -3.63 -2.96 -12.40
N MET A 82 -3.20 -2.73 -11.16
CA MET A 82 -1.97 -2.00 -10.86
C MET A 82 -0.75 -2.64 -11.54
N VAL A 83 0.05 -1.80 -12.19
CA VAL A 83 1.30 -2.16 -12.85
C VAL A 83 2.46 -1.34 -12.26
N PRO A 84 3.71 -1.83 -12.38
CA PRO A 84 4.88 -1.04 -11.99
C PRO A 84 4.96 0.28 -12.76
N THR A 85 5.40 1.33 -12.09
CA THR A 85 5.65 2.65 -12.69
C THR A 85 7.14 2.82 -12.94
N ASP A 86 7.50 3.57 -13.99
CA ASP A 86 8.88 4.01 -14.18
C ASP A 86 9.11 5.35 -13.47
N ASP A 87 9.65 5.27 -12.26
CA ASP A 87 9.89 6.43 -11.41
C ASP A 87 11.24 7.10 -11.68
N ARG A 88 12.14 6.46 -12.43
CA ARG A 88 13.51 6.94 -12.66
C ARG A 88 13.57 8.38 -13.20
N PRO A 89 12.76 8.78 -14.20
CA PRO A 89 12.81 10.15 -14.72
C PRO A 89 12.49 11.19 -13.64
N THR A 90 11.56 10.90 -12.74
CA THR A 90 11.18 11.81 -11.64
C THR A 90 12.25 11.83 -10.55
N LEU A 91 12.78 10.67 -10.17
CA LEU A 91 13.82 10.57 -9.15
C LEU A 91 15.09 11.30 -9.57
N ASP A 92 15.52 11.11 -10.83
CA ASP A 92 16.69 11.77 -11.41
C ASP A 92 16.47 13.27 -11.54
N ALA A 93 15.31 13.70 -12.04
CA ALA A 93 14.99 15.12 -12.22
C ALA A 93 14.88 15.88 -10.90
N LEU A 94 14.49 15.21 -9.80
CA LEU A 94 14.39 15.83 -8.47
C LEU A 94 15.64 15.60 -7.61
N GLY A 95 16.58 14.75 -8.04
CA GLY A 95 17.77 14.40 -7.26
C GLY A 95 17.45 13.68 -5.95
N ILE A 96 16.39 12.85 -5.93
CA ILE A 96 15.91 12.18 -4.71
C ILE A 96 15.95 10.66 -4.85
N ALA A 97 15.94 9.97 -3.70
CA ALA A 97 15.77 8.53 -3.62
C ALA A 97 14.54 8.18 -2.77
N LEU A 98 13.89 7.05 -3.10
CA LEU A 98 12.82 6.50 -2.28
C LEU A 98 13.38 5.80 -1.05
N ARG A 99 12.69 5.91 0.08
CA ARG A 99 12.95 5.07 1.25
C ARG A 99 12.79 3.59 0.86
N PRO A 100 13.66 2.68 1.35
CA PRO A 100 13.47 1.25 1.12
C PRO A 100 12.09 0.77 1.56
N VAL A 101 11.41 0.00 0.69
CA VAL A 101 10.04 -0.46 0.95
C VAL A 101 9.97 -1.35 2.19
N ARG A 102 11.02 -2.14 2.44
CA ARG A 102 11.14 -2.99 3.64
C ARG A 102 10.95 -2.17 4.91
N GLU A 103 11.72 -1.09 5.05
CA GLU A 103 11.67 -0.26 6.25
C GLU A 103 10.30 0.40 6.42
N THR A 104 9.69 0.85 5.31
CA THR A 104 8.34 1.42 5.32
C THR A 104 7.30 0.42 5.83
N VAL A 105 7.36 -0.82 5.34
CA VAL A 105 6.42 -1.88 5.76
C VAL A 105 6.67 -2.30 7.21
N GLU A 106 7.93 -2.43 7.62
CA GLU A 106 8.30 -2.79 8.99
C GLU A 106 7.80 -1.76 10.00
N ASP A 107 8.04 -0.46 9.74
CA ASP A 107 7.56 0.62 10.59
C ASP A 107 6.03 0.62 10.71
N ALA A 108 5.33 0.44 9.58
CA ALA A 108 3.87 0.38 9.58
C ALA A 108 3.34 -0.80 10.41
N LEU A 109 3.98 -1.98 10.30
CA LEU A 109 3.61 -3.15 11.10
C LEU A 109 3.88 -2.95 12.60
N ARG A 110 5.02 -2.36 12.95
CA ARG A 110 5.35 -1.99 14.35
C ARG A 110 4.33 -1.01 14.90
N TRP A 111 3.98 0.02 14.14
CA TRP A 111 2.96 1.00 14.53
C TRP A 111 1.58 0.35 14.71
N LEU A 112 1.15 -0.49 13.76
CA LEU A 112 -0.13 -1.21 13.85
C LEU A 112 -0.19 -2.08 15.11
N ALA A 113 0.92 -2.73 15.48
CA ALA A 113 0.99 -3.53 16.69
C ALA A 113 0.94 -2.66 17.96
N ALA A 114 1.74 -1.59 18.01
CA ALA A 114 1.76 -0.65 19.13
C ALA A 114 0.42 0.08 19.36
N ALA A 115 -0.30 0.41 18.28
CA ALA A 115 -1.61 1.03 18.32
C ALA A 115 -2.76 0.03 18.59
N GLY A 116 -2.46 -1.27 18.73
CA GLY A 116 -3.47 -2.31 18.98
C GLY A 116 -4.32 -2.70 17.77
N HIS A 117 -3.96 -2.26 16.56
CA HIS A 117 -4.62 -2.65 15.31
C HIS A 117 -4.15 -4.01 14.78
N LEU A 118 -2.99 -4.48 15.23
CA LEU A 118 -2.43 -5.80 14.93
C LEU A 118 -2.17 -6.55 16.24
N SER A 119 -2.84 -7.68 16.45
CA SER A 119 -2.62 -8.49 17.66
C SER A 119 -1.17 -8.96 17.76
N ALA A 120 -0.65 -9.13 18.98
CA ALA A 120 0.72 -9.62 19.22
C ALA A 120 1.06 -10.91 18.45
N GLY A 121 0.14 -11.86 18.37
CA GLY A 121 0.33 -13.12 17.63
C GLY A 121 0.51 -12.94 16.11
N HIS A 122 -0.10 -11.91 15.52
CA HIS A 122 0.09 -11.57 14.11
C HIS A 122 1.29 -10.64 13.88
N ALA A 123 1.66 -9.82 14.87
CA ALA A 123 2.85 -8.98 14.82
C ALA A 123 4.15 -9.80 14.98
N GLY A 124 4.08 -10.92 15.70
CA GLY A 124 5.21 -11.82 15.92
C GLY A 124 6.40 -11.10 16.54
N ARG A 125 7.53 -11.10 15.84
CA ARG A 125 8.79 -10.45 16.27
C ARG A 125 8.68 -8.92 16.38
N LEU A 126 7.65 -8.33 15.78
CA LEU A 126 7.40 -6.88 15.80
C LEU A 126 6.41 -6.46 16.89
N ALA A 127 5.92 -7.40 17.72
CA ALA A 127 5.07 -7.07 18.85
C ALA A 127 5.82 -6.13 19.83
N PRO A 128 5.14 -5.16 20.46
CA PRO A 128 5.72 -4.36 21.54
C PRO A 128 6.24 -5.27 22.66
N SER A 129 7.39 -4.95 23.24
CA SER A 129 7.85 -5.62 24.46
C SER A 129 6.81 -5.41 25.56
N ALA A 130 6.44 -6.50 26.24
CA ALA A 130 5.53 -6.49 27.38
C ALA A 130 6.14 -5.74 28.58
#